data_AF-A0A535QF51-F1
#
_entry.id   AF-A0A535QF51-F1
#
_cell.length_a   1.000
_cell.length_b   1.000
_cell.length_c   1.000
_cell.angle_alpha   90.00
_cell.angle_beta   90.00
_cell.angle_gamma   90.00
#
_symmetry.space_group_name_H-M   'P 1'
#
loop_
_entity.id
_entity.type
_entity.pdbx_description
1 polymer ?
#
loop_
_entity_poly.entity_id
_entity_poly.type
_entity_poly.pdbx_seq_one_letter_code
_entity_poly.pdbx_strand_id
1 'polypeptide(L)'
;MRRTTVLLDDDLADRLDYERRRRNQSTTAIVREALTEYLAGGKPRPRRLAFANLGRSGHHDTSERIDEILAREWTVENLTGRAPTKKRTGTARRSR
;
A
#
# COMPACT_ATOMS: atom_id res chain seq x y z
N MET A 1 22.57 2.08 8.05
CA MET A 1 21.95 1.60 9.30
C MET A 1 23.02 1.50 10.38
N ARG A 2 22.70 1.83 11.63
CA ARG A 2 23.61 1.69 12.78
C ARG A 2 23.22 0.46 13.59
N ARG A 3 24.19 -0.30 14.09
CA ARG A 3 23.96 -1.42 15.03
C ARG A 3 24.03 -0.89 16.45
N THR A 4 23.05 -1.30 17.26
CA THR A 4 22.98 -0.99 18.69
C THR A 4 22.69 -2.28 19.43
N THR A 5 23.48 -2.57 20.45
CA THR A 5 23.23 -3.68 21.37
C THR A 5 22.36 -3.17 22.51
N VAL A 6 21.29 -3.91 22.83
CA VAL A 6 20.34 -3.56 23.90
C VAL A 6 20.20 -4.79 24.78
N LEU A 7 20.27 -4.61 26.10
CA LEU A 7 19.97 -5.66 27.06
C LEU A 7 18.44 -5.81 27.16
N LEU A 8 17.97 -7.05 27.21
CA LEU A 8 16.56 -7.41 27.27
C LEU A 8 16.39 -8.39 28.43
N ASP A 9 15.29 -8.29 29.16
CA ASP A 9 14.90 -9.33 30.11
C ASP A 9 14.60 -10.64 29.36
N ASP A 10 14.87 -11.78 30.00
CA ASP A 10 14.73 -13.10 29.38
C ASP A 10 13.30 -13.34 28.86
N ASP A 11 12.28 -12.99 29.64
CA ASP A 11 10.87 -13.10 29.24
C ASP A 11 10.54 -12.27 27.98
N LEU A 12 11.18 -11.10 27.84
CA LEU A 12 10.97 -10.23 26.69
C LEU A 12 11.70 -10.78 25.46
N ALA A 13 12.88 -11.39 25.65
CA ALA A 13 13.60 -12.06 24.58
C ALA A 13 12.80 -13.26 24.04
N ASP A 14 12.22 -14.07 24.92
CA ASP A 14 11.36 -15.21 24.56
C ASP A 14 10.13 -14.75 23.78
N ARG A 15 9.49 -13.67 24.23
CA ARG A 15 8.33 -13.10 23.55
C ARG A 15 8.69 -12.52 22.17
N LEU A 16 9.86 -11.92 22.04
CA LEU A 16 10.37 -11.41 20.78
C LEU A 16 10.63 -12.55 19.79
N ASP A 17 11.18 -13.67 20.25
CA ASP A 17 11.42 -14.84 19.42
C ASP A 17 10.11 -15.53 19.00
N TYR A 18 9.11 -15.56 19.88
CA TYR A 18 7.77 -16.01 19.54
C TYR A 18 7.16 -15.15 18.42
N GLU A 19 7.20 -13.83 18.53
CA GLU A 19 6.67 -12.92 17.51
C GLU A 19 7.43 -13.03 16.18
N ARG A 20 8.75 -13.26 16.24
CA ARG A 20 9.59 -13.52 15.06
C ARG A 20 9.08 -14.70 14.25
N ARG A 21 8.80 -15.83 14.93
CA ARG A 21 8.27 -17.04 14.30
C ARG A 21 6.85 -16.83 13.80
N ARG A 22 6.01 -16.16 14.60
CA ARG A 22 4.61 -15.89 14.27
C ARG A 22 4.43 -15.03 13.03
N ARG A 23 5.25 -13.99 12.87
CA ARG A 23 5.16 -13.05 11.73
C ARG A 23 6.06 -13.42 10.56
N ASN A 24 6.92 -14.43 10.71
CA ASN A 24 7.96 -14.81 9.75
C ASN A 24 8.82 -13.60 9.32
N GLN A 25 9.19 -12.76 10.28
CA GLN A 25 10.00 -11.55 10.08
C GLN A 25 11.32 -11.65 10.85
N SER A 26 12.29 -10.78 10.54
CA SER A 26 13.53 -10.72 11.30
C SER A 26 13.35 -9.97 12.63
N THR A 27 14.16 -10.31 13.63
CA THR A 27 14.22 -9.59 14.92
C THR A 27 14.43 -8.09 14.72
N THR A 28 15.31 -7.72 13.78
CA THR A 28 15.63 -6.33 13.47
C THR A 28 14.48 -5.58 12.79
N ALA A 29 13.60 -6.27 12.06
CA ALA A 29 12.40 -5.66 11.49
C ALA A 29 11.38 -5.34 12.60
N ILE A 30 11.10 -6.31 13.47
CA ILE A 30 10.17 -6.16 14.60
C ILE A 30 10.64 -5.06 15.56
N VAL A 31 11.92 -5.07 15.96
CA VAL A 31 12.48 -4.06 16.87
C VAL A 31 12.45 -2.67 16.24
N ARG A 32 12.73 -2.56 14.93
CA ARG A 32 12.63 -1.27 14.23
C ARG A 32 11.20 -0.76 14.19
N GLU A 33 10.23 -1.62 13.89
CA GLU A 33 8.81 -1.25 13.86
C GLU A 33 8.36 -0.75 15.23
N ALA A 34 8.64 -1.53 16.28
CA ALA A 34 8.31 -1.17 17.66
C ALA A 34 8.96 0.15 18.09
N LEU A 35 10.26 0.34 17.81
CA LEU A 35 10.94 1.62 18.10
C LEU A 35 10.38 2.78 17.27
N THR A 36 10.01 2.54 16.01
CA THR A 36 9.43 3.57 15.15
C THR A 36 8.06 4.00 15.67
N GLU A 37 7.22 3.05 16.09
CA GLU A 37 5.91 3.33 16.67
C GLU A 37 6.04 4.01 18.04
N TYR A 38 6.89 3.48 18.91
CA TYR A 38 7.15 4.04 20.24
C TYR A 38 7.66 5.48 20.17
N LEU A 39 8.65 5.76 19.30
CA LEU A 39 9.18 7.10 19.09
C LEU A 39 8.21 8.00 18.31
N ALA A 40 7.35 7.42 17.47
CA ALA A 40 6.25 8.18 16.85
C ALA A 40 5.18 8.58 17.88
N GLY A 41 5.09 7.88 19.03
CA GLY A 41 4.15 8.15 20.13
C GLY A 41 4.32 9.50 20.86
N GLY A 42 5.29 10.34 20.48
CA GLY A 42 5.40 11.74 20.93
C GLY A 42 4.85 12.78 19.95
N LYS A 43 4.45 12.38 18.74
CA LYS A 43 3.73 13.25 17.80
C LYS A 43 2.52 12.49 17.28
N PRO A 44 1.28 12.93 17.55
CA PRO A 44 0.13 12.33 16.92
C PRO A 44 0.26 12.53 15.41
N ARG A 45 0.72 11.49 14.70
CA ARG A 45 0.35 11.37 13.30
C ARG A 45 -1.17 11.21 13.33
N PRO A 46 -1.94 12.11 12.71
CA PRO A 46 -3.37 11.86 12.58
C PRO A 46 -3.47 10.50 11.90
N ARG A 47 -4.00 9.50 12.62
CA ARG A 47 -4.34 8.21 12.03
C ARG A 47 -5.31 8.55 10.91
N ARG A 48 -4.80 8.61 9.68
CA ARG A 48 -5.64 8.66 8.49
C ARG A 48 -6.40 7.35 8.54
N LEU A 49 -7.65 7.42 8.99
CA LEU A 49 -8.56 6.30 8.91
C LEU A 49 -8.51 5.84 7.44
N ALA A 50 -8.21 4.56 7.21
CA ALA A 50 -8.07 4.02 5.86
C ALA A 50 -9.33 4.26 4.99
N PHE A 51 -10.45 4.56 5.65
CA PHE A 51 -11.75 4.84 5.09
C PHE A 51 -12.17 6.33 5.10
N ALA A 52 -11.34 7.27 5.57
CA ALA A 52 -11.71 8.70 5.66
C ALA A 52 -12.08 9.35 4.31
N ASN A 53 -11.76 8.69 3.19
CA ASN A 53 -12.14 9.11 1.84
C ASN A 53 -12.82 7.99 1.04
N LEU A 54 -13.25 6.90 1.68
CA LEU A 54 -13.97 5.83 1.01
C LEU A 54 -15.33 6.37 0.58
N GLY A 55 -15.62 6.35 -0.73
CA GLY A 55 -16.83 6.96 -1.31
C GLY A 55 -16.68 8.41 -1.78
N ARG A 56 -15.52 9.05 -1.60
CA ARG A 56 -15.24 10.41 -2.12
C ARG A 56 -14.70 10.39 -3.56
N SER A 57 -15.14 9.44 -4.38
CA SER A 57 -14.75 9.31 -5.80
C SER A 57 -15.43 10.34 -6.70
N GLY A 58 -16.48 11.01 -6.22
CA GLY A 58 -17.31 11.92 -7.03
C GLY A 58 -18.25 11.20 -8.00
N HIS A 59 -18.24 9.87 -8.01
CA HIS A 59 -19.09 9.03 -8.84
C HIS A 59 -20.11 8.32 -7.96
N HIS A 60 -21.40 8.57 -8.23
CA HIS A 60 -22.52 7.97 -7.48
C HIS A 60 -23.08 6.72 -8.17
N ASP A 61 -22.76 6.53 -9.45
CA ASP A 61 -23.28 5.48 -10.34
C ASP A 61 -22.31 4.30 -10.52
N THR A 62 -21.17 4.30 -9.83
CA THR A 62 -20.12 3.27 -10.03
C THR A 62 -20.62 1.85 -9.76
N SER A 63 -21.48 1.67 -8.76
CA SER A 63 -22.08 0.37 -8.45
C SER A 63 -23.08 -0.09 -9.51
N GLU A 64 -23.85 0.84 -10.09
CA GLU A 64 -24.84 0.54 -11.13
C GLU A 64 -24.18 0.21 -12.47
N ARG A 65 -22.97 0.76 -12.71
CA ARG A 65 -22.25 0.64 -13.99
C ARG A 65 -21.07 -0.31 -13.94
N ILE A 66 -21.03 -1.18 -12.93
CA ILE A 66 -19.89 -2.07 -12.72
C ILE A 66 -19.58 -2.93 -13.95
N ASP A 67 -20.61 -3.46 -14.61
CA ASP A 67 -20.44 -4.32 -15.79
C ASP A 67 -19.91 -3.53 -17.00
N GLU A 68 -20.38 -2.30 -17.20
CA GLU A 68 -19.88 -1.41 -18.27
C GLU A 68 -18.41 -1.03 -18.05
N ILE A 69 -18.06 -0.71 -16.81
CA ILE A 69 -16.71 -0.33 -16.41
C ILE A 69 -15.76 -1.51 -16.59
N LEU A 70 -16.16 -2.70 -16.13
CA LEU A 70 -15.39 -3.92 -16.30
C LEU A 70 -15.24 -4.27 -17.78
N ALA A 71 -16.31 -4.22 -18.59
CA ALA A 71 -16.20 -4.49 -20.02
C ALA A 71 -15.22 -3.55 -20.74
N ARG A 72 -15.15 -2.28 -20.33
CA ARG A 72 -14.24 -1.28 -20.89
C ARG A 72 -12.79 -1.47 -20.43
N GLU A 73 -12.58 -1.75 -19.15
CA GLU A 73 -11.26 -1.70 -18.52
C GLU A 73 -10.60 -3.07 -18.39
N TRP A 74 -11.39 -4.13 -18.43
CA TRP A 74 -10.95 -5.51 -18.21
C TRP A 74 -10.71 -6.25 -19.53
N THR A 75 -9.87 -5.67 -20.39
CA THR A 75 -9.44 -6.30 -21.65
C THR A 75 -8.35 -7.35 -21.40
N VAL A 76 -8.20 -8.31 -22.32
CA VAL A 76 -7.18 -9.39 -22.24
C VAL A 76 -5.75 -8.83 -22.13
N GLU A 77 -5.49 -7.69 -22.76
CA GLU A 77 -4.20 -6.98 -22.69
C GLU A 77 -3.92 -6.43 -21.28
N ASN A 78 -4.94 -5.86 -20.63
CA ASN A 78 -4.84 -5.33 -19.27
C ASN A 78 -4.68 -6.46 -18.23
N LEU A 79 -5.29 -7.62 -18.48
CA LEU A 79 -5.19 -8.81 -17.62
C LEU A 79 -3.83 -9.51 -17.67
N THR A 80 -3.12 -9.40 -18.80
CA THR A 80 -1.84 -10.06 -19.03
C THR A 80 -0.65 -9.16 -18.68
N GLY A 81 -0.89 -7.97 -18.12
CA GLY A 81 0.14 -7.00 -17.73
C GLY A 81 0.86 -6.35 -18.90
N ARG A 82 0.34 -6.48 -20.13
CA ARG A 82 0.93 -5.89 -21.32
C ARG A 82 0.36 -4.48 -21.49
N ALA A 83 1.13 -3.47 -21.11
CA ALA A 83 0.73 -2.08 -21.25
C ALA A 83 0.25 -1.78 -22.70
N PRO A 84 -0.92 -1.14 -22.88
CA PRO A 84 -1.41 -0.82 -24.21
C PRO A 84 -0.48 0.20 -24.87
N THR A 85 0.02 -0.11 -26.06
CA THR A 85 0.82 0.82 -26.86
C THR A 85 -0.09 1.95 -27.32
N LYS A 86 0.00 3.10 -26.64
CA LYS A 86 -0.76 4.31 -26.99
C LYS A 86 -0.34 4.77 -28.39
N LYS A 87 -1.06 4.37 -29.44
CA LYS A 87 -0.91 4.97 -30.77
C LYS A 87 -1.29 6.44 -30.66
N ARG A 88 -0.27 7.32 -30.70
CA ARG A 88 -0.47 8.76 -30.88
C ARG A 88 -1.00 8.96 -32.30
N THR A 89 -2.31 8.93 -32.49
CA THR A 89 -2.92 9.49 -33.69
C THR A 89 -2.80 11.00 -33.57
N GLY A 90 -1.69 11.53 -34.10
CA GLY A 90 -1.52 12.95 -34.32
C GLY A 90 -2.62 13.43 -35.26
N THR A 91 -3.48 14.29 -34.75
CA THR A 91 -4.42 15.10 -35.51
C THR A 91 -3.62 16.02 -36.44
N ALA A 92 -3.33 15.58 -37.66
CA ALA A 92 -2.87 16.47 -38.73
C ALA A 92 -4.06 17.32 -39.17
N ARG A 93 -4.17 18.49 -38.55
CA ARG A 93 -5.14 19.53 -38.86
C ARG A 93 -4.86 20.05 -40.27
N ARG A 94 -5.90 20.05 -41.09
CA ARG A 94 -6.00 20.56 -42.46
C ARG A 94 -5.99 22.10 -42.48
N SER A 95 -5.20 22.71 -43.37
CA SER A 95 -5.44 24.06 -43.96
C SER A 95 -4.47 24.25 -45.13
N ARG A 96 -4.98 24.21 -46.38
CA ARG A 96 -5.23 25.36 -47.29
C ARG A 96 -4.01 25.70 -48.14
#